data_AF-A0A383EJJ6-F1
#
_entry.id   AF-A0A383EJJ6-F1
#
_cell.length_a   1.000
_cell.length_b   1.000
_cell.length_c   1.000
_cell.angle_alpha   90.00
_cell.angle_beta   90.00
_cell.angle_gamma   90.00
#
_symmetry.space_group_name_H-M   'P 1'
#
loop_
_entity.id
_entity.type
_entity.pdbx_description
1 polymer ?
#
loop_
_entity_poly.entity_id
_entity_poly.type
_entity_poly.pdbx_seq_one_letter_code
_entity_poly.pdbx_strand_id
1 'polypeptide(L)'
;MSETNSDLFEDYATEPVPSHIRVNGYRIALVNCGLALSLSGLILGVELGASMGLAASTVAFIVGGIVLALIAAITGYIGVKVRLSSYMIIRYAFGSRGSQLVNLCMAVSLFGWFGVNASLFSQAAAELWTTLTGVLLPEWLFTVVGGVLMTSGAALGFRSLKFLSVLLVPVQLLVLLWLAKITLT
;
A
#
# COMPACT_ATOMS: atom_id res chain seq x y z
N MET A 1 -6.48 40.88 -2.31
CA MET A 1 -6.29 40.34 -3.66
C MET A 1 -4.90 39.71 -3.71
N SER A 2 -4.83 38.43 -4.05
CA SER A 2 -3.63 37.55 -4.11
C SER A 2 -3.21 36.77 -2.84
N GLU A 3 -4.14 36.01 -2.25
CA GLU A 3 -3.81 34.81 -1.44
C GLU A 3 -4.45 33.60 -2.14
N THR A 4 -3.83 33.07 -3.19
CA THR A 4 -4.34 31.87 -3.87
C THR A 4 -3.20 31.17 -4.63
N ASN A 5 -2.94 29.90 -4.29
CA ASN A 5 -2.29 28.86 -5.13
C ASN A 5 -0.79 28.50 -4.99
N SER A 6 -0.08 28.74 -3.87
CA SER A 6 1.29 28.17 -3.71
C SER A 6 1.41 27.01 -2.71
N ASP A 7 0.51 26.87 -1.73
CA ASP A 7 0.68 25.89 -0.63
C ASP A 7 0.09 24.50 -0.93
N LEU A 8 -0.46 24.29 -2.13
CA LEU A 8 -1.11 23.03 -2.52
C LEU A 8 -0.16 22.01 -3.17
N PHE A 9 1.09 22.39 -3.46
CA PHE A 9 2.03 21.58 -4.25
C PHE A 9 3.41 21.34 -3.60
N GLU A 10 3.69 21.87 -2.41
CA GLU A 10 4.92 21.53 -1.71
C GLU A 10 4.77 20.19 -0.96
N ASP A 11 4.99 19.12 -1.71
CA ASP A 11 5.38 17.84 -1.14
C ASP A 11 6.74 18.06 -0.45
N TYR A 12 6.79 17.94 0.88
CA TYR A 12 8.02 18.07 1.69
C TYR A 12 8.97 16.87 1.44
N ALA A 13 9.30 16.61 0.17
CA ALA A 13 10.17 15.55 -0.28
C ALA A 13 11.65 15.84 0.04
N THR A 14 12.00 17.12 0.24
CA THR A 14 13.39 17.58 0.36
C THR A 14 13.71 18.31 1.68
N GLU A 15 12.71 18.64 2.50
CA GLU A 15 12.90 19.37 3.75
C GLU A 15 12.29 18.67 4.97
N PRO A 16 12.84 18.88 6.19
CA PRO A 16 12.27 18.32 7.41
C PRO A 16 10.84 18.85 7.63
N VAL A 17 9.87 17.95 7.73
CA VAL A 17 8.45 18.31 7.89
C VAL A 17 8.26 19.19 9.14
N PRO A 18 7.69 20.41 9.02
CA PRO A 18 7.46 21.30 10.15
C PRO A 18 6.55 20.67 11.22
N SER A 19 6.79 21.03 12.48
CA SER A 19 6.12 20.48 13.67
C SER A 19 4.59 20.70 13.71
N HIS A 20 4.04 21.50 12.79
CA HIS A 20 2.62 21.86 12.66
C HIS A 20 1.83 20.97 11.65
N ILE A 21 2.49 20.11 10.86
CA ILE A 21 1.87 19.23 9.84
C ILE A 21 2.02 17.75 10.24
N ARG A 22 2.05 17.47 11.54
CA ARG A 22 2.17 16.09 12.05
C ARG A 22 0.87 15.33 11.80
N VAL A 23 0.94 14.30 10.97
CA VAL A 23 -0.17 13.34 10.83
C VAL A 23 -0.23 12.46 12.07
N ASN A 24 -1.42 12.40 12.68
CA ASN A 24 -1.67 11.61 13.87
C ASN A 24 -1.38 10.12 13.59
N GLY A 25 -0.75 9.40 14.53
CA GLY A 25 -0.31 8.01 14.33
C GLY A 25 -1.44 7.06 13.93
N TYR A 26 -2.67 7.35 14.36
CA TYR A 26 -3.87 6.65 13.93
C TYR A 26 -4.13 6.74 12.42
N ARG A 27 -3.81 7.87 11.77
CA ARG A 27 -3.95 8.01 10.31
C ARG A 27 -2.93 7.16 9.57
N ILE A 28 -1.72 7.04 10.10
CA ILE A 28 -0.66 6.18 9.54
C ILE A 28 -1.07 4.71 9.69
N ALA A 29 -1.60 4.33 10.86
CA ALA A 29 -2.14 3.00 11.10
C ALA A 29 -3.28 2.65 10.13
N LEU A 30 -4.23 3.57 9.89
CA LEU A 30 -5.32 3.37 8.91
C LEU A 30 -4.79 3.14 7.49
N VAL A 31 -3.79 3.90 7.06
CA VAL A 31 -3.17 3.70 5.73
C VAL A 31 -2.44 2.36 5.66
N ASN A 32 -1.72 1.96 6.70
CA ASN A 32 -1.07 0.64 6.78
C ASN A 32 -2.09 -0.51 6.80
N CYS A 33 -3.22 -0.35 7.49
CA CYS A 33 -4.31 -1.32 7.43
C CYS A 33 -4.88 -1.43 6.00
N GLY A 34 -5.02 -0.31 5.29
CA GLY A 34 -5.41 -0.32 3.87
C GLY A 34 -4.41 -1.06 2.97
N LEU A 35 -3.11 -0.87 3.20
CA LEU A 35 -2.04 -1.61 2.51
C LEU A 35 -2.09 -3.11 2.80
N ALA A 36 -2.31 -3.49 4.06
CA ALA A 36 -2.41 -4.89 4.47
C ALA A 36 -3.63 -5.60 3.86
N LEU A 37 -4.74 -4.87 3.64
CA LEU A 37 -5.97 -5.41 3.05
C LEU A 37 -5.97 -5.43 1.51
N SER A 38 -4.89 -5.02 0.85
CA SER A 38 -4.79 -4.98 -0.62
C SER A 38 -5.16 -6.30 -1.32
N LEU A 39 -5.47 -6.24 -2.62
CA LEU A 39 -5.76 -7.42 -3.46
C LEU A 39 -4.70 -8.53 -3.29
N SER A 40 -3.42 -8.15 -3.20
CA SER A 40 -2.33 -9.09 -2.94
C SER A 40 -2.44 -9.78 -1.58
N GLY A 41 -2.79 -9.03 -0.53
CA GLY A 41 -3.03 -9.59 0.81
C GLY A 41 -4.23 -10.53 0.84
N LEU A 42 -5.28 -10.23 0.08
CA LEU A 42 -6.47 -11.10 -0.04
C LEU A 42 -6.13 -12.43 -0.72
N ILE A 43 -5.45 -12.39 -1.87
CA ILE A 43 -5.06 -13.60 -2.61
C ILE A 43 -4.13 -14.47 -1.76
N LEU A 44 -3.12 -13.86 -1.12
CA LEU A 44 -2.24 -14.56 -0.19
C LEU A 44 -3.01 -15.20 0.97
N GLY A 45 -4.02 -14.51 1.50
CA GLY A 45 -4.92 -15.03 2.54
C GLY A 45 -5.71 -16.26 2.10
N VAL A 46 -6.26 -16.23 0.89
CA VAL A 46 -6.99 -17.37 0.31
C VAL A 46 -6.05 -18.55 0.07
N GLU A 47 -4.87 -18.32 -0.48
CA GLU A 47 -3.89 -19.36 -0.79
C GLU A 47 -3.32 -20.03 0.48
N LEU A 48 -3.01 -19.24 1.51
CA LEU A 48 -2.62 -19.76 2.82
C LEU A 48 -3.77 -20.55 3.47
N GLY A 49 -4.99 -20.01 3.45
CA GLY A 49 -6.18 -20.68 3.95
C GLY A 49 -6.43 -22.05 3.30
N ALA A 50 -6.26 -22.13 1.98
CA ALA A 50 -6.44 -23.36 1.20
C ALA A 50 -5.33 -24.40 1.44
N SER A 51 -4.09 -23.95 1.70
CA SER A 51 -2.94 -24.86 1.85
C SER A 51 -2.79 -25.44 3.26
N MET A 52 -3.11 -24.68 4.31
CA MET A 52 -2.85 -25.08 5.71
C MET A 52 -4.12 -25.23 6.55
N GLY A 53 -5.28 -24.88 6.00
CA GLY A 53 -6.56 -24.80 6.71
C GLY A 53 -6.72 -23.51 7.51
N LEU A 54 -7.97 -23.15 7.83
CA LEU A 54 -8.31 -21.86 8.44
C LEU A 54 -7.67 -21.64 9.82
N ALA A 55 -7.62 -22.68 10.66
CA ALA A 55 -7.09 -22.59 12.01
C ALA A 55 -5.57 -22.29 12.03
N ALA A 56 -4.78 -23.06 11.27
CA ALA A 56 -3.34 -22.85 11.19
C ALA A 56 -2.99 -21.53 10.50
N SER A 57 -3.72 -21.18 9.43
CA SER A 57 -3.52 -19.91 8.71
C SER A 57 -3.78 -18.70 9.60
N THR A 58 -4.85 -18.73 10.40
CA THR A 58 -5.17 -17.62 11.32
C THR A 58 -4.07 -17.42 12.37
N VAL A 59 -3.54 -18.51 12.94
CA VAL A 59 -2.43 -18.42 13.89
C VAL A 59 -1.16 -17.89 13.20
N ALA A 60 -0.86 -18.36 11.99
CA ALA A 60 0.27 -17.86 11.21
C ALA A 60 0.14 -16.35 10.91
N PHE A 61 -1.04 -15.87 10.55
CA PHE A 61 -1.32 -14.45 10.34
C PHE A 61 -1.16 -13.62 11.61
N ILE A 62 -1.66 -14.11 12.75
CA ILE A 62 -1.52 -13.41 14.03
C ILE A 62 -0.05 -13.32 14.43
N VAL A 63 0.69 -14.43 14.39
CA VAL A 63 2.10 -14.46 14.76
C VAL A 63 2.93 -13.59 13.82
N GLY A 64 2.72 -13.73 12.51
CA GLY A 64 3.39 -12.90 11.51
C GLY A 64 3.07 -11.42 11.69
N GLY A 65 1.81 -11.08 11.94
CA GLY A 65 1.35 -9.72 12.21
C GLY A 65 1.99 -9.11 13.46
N ILE A 66 2.14 -9.89 14.55
CA ILE A 66 2.81 -9.43 15.78
C ILE A 66 4.29 -9.14 15.51
N VAL A 67 4.99 -10.04 14.83
CA VAL A 67 6.41 -9.84 14.47
C VAL A 67 6.56 -8.59 13.60
N LEU A 68 5.71 -8.45 12.58
CA LEU A 68 5.73 -7.29 11.69
C LEU A 68 5.40 -6.00 12.44
N ALA A 69 4.43 -6.02 13.36
CA ALA A 69 4.06 -4.88 14.20
C ALA A 69 5.20 -4.47 15.13
N LEU A 70 5.96 -5.40 15.70
CA LEU A 70 7.14 -5.11 16.50
C LEU A 70 8.23 -4.44 15.67
N ILE A 71 8.54 -4.97 14.49
CA ILE A 71 9.54 -4.38 13.58
C ILE A 71 9.09 -2.98 13.15
N ALA A 72 7.81 -2.81 12.80
CA ALA A 72 7.22 -1.53 12.43
C ALA A 72 7.23 -0.53 13.60
N ALA A 73 6.98 -0.98 14.83
CA ALA A 73 7.03 -0.14 16.03
C ALA A 73 8.45 0.34 16.32
N ILE A 74 9.46 -0.53 16.23
CA ILE A 74 10.87 -0.16 16.42
C ILE A 74 11.29 0.84 15.35
N THR A 75 11.00 0.53 14.08
CA THR A 75 11.36 1.38 12.93
C THR A 75 10.63 2.73 12.99
N GLY A 76 9.35 2.72 13.36
CA GLY A 76 8.53 3.91 13.56
C GLY A 76 9.02 4.76 14.74
N TYR A 77 9.41 4.14 15.85
CA TYR A 77 9.99 4.83 17.00
C TYR A 77 11.29 5.55 16.61
N ILE A 78 12.18 4.89 15.85
CA ILE A 78 13.40 5.50 15.31
C ILE A 78 13.04 6.66 14.37
N GLY A 79 12.08 6.49 13.47
CA GLY A 79 11.61 7.55 12.56
C GLY A 79 11.08 8.79 13.30
N VAL A 80 10.30 8.60 14.37
CA VAL A 80 9.77 9.70 15.20
C VAL A 80 10.88 10.40 15.98
N LYS A 81 11.86 9.66 16.49
CA LYS A 81 12.97 10.22 17.28
C LYS A 81 13.96 11.00 16.43
N VAL A 82 14.25 10.50 15.22
CA VAL A 82 15.23 11.09 14.30
C VAL A 82 14.61 12.24 13.50
N ARG A 83 13.28 12.27 13.29
CA ARG A 83 12.54 13.33 12.54
C ARG A 83 13.06 13.59 11.12
N LEU A 84 13.74 12.60 10.57
CA LEU A 84 14.29 12.63 9.22
C LEU A 84 13.44 11.75 8.32
N SER A 85 13.33 12.12 7.04
CA SER A 85 12.72 11.24 6.03
C SER A 85 13.47 9.90 5.98
N SER A 86 12.79 8.83 5.55
CA SER A 86 13.41 7.49 5.42
C SER A 86 14.73 7.53 4.65
N TYR A 87 14.81 8.41 3.64
CA TYR A 87 16.02 8.67 2.86
C TYR A 87 17.19 9.21 3.70
N MET A 88 16.92 10.17 4.59
CA MET A 88 17.92 10.78 5.45
C MET A 88 18.40 9.82 6.55
N ILE A 89 17.55 8.91 7.04
CA ILE A 89 17.95 7.84 7.98
C ILE A 89 18.91 6.85 7.29
N ILE A 90 18.60 6.45 6.04
CA ILE A 90 19.47 5.58 5.24
C ILE A 90 20.82 6.26 4.97
N ARG A 91 20.81 7.58 4.68
CA ARG A 91 22.02 8.39 4.52
C ARG A 91 22.85 8.50 5.79
N TYR A 92 22.22 8.56 6.96
CA TYR A 92 22.91 8.57 8.24
C TYR A 92 23.54 7.20 8.56
N ALA A 93 22.85 6.09 8.26
CA ALA A 93 23.34 4.74 8.54
C ALA A 93 24.44 4.25 7.57
N PHE A 94 24.32 4.57 6.27
CA PHE A 94 25.20 4.04 5.21
C PHE A 94 26.10 5.10 4.55
N GLY A 95 26.02 6.36 5.00
CA GLY A 95 26.76 7.48 4.41
C GLY A 95 26.23 7.92 3.04
N SER A 96 26.87 8.94 2.46
CA SER A 96 26.43 9.58 1.20
C SER A 96 26.45 8.66 -0.02
N ARG A 97 27.41 7.74 -0.12
CA ARG A 97 27.55 6.83 -1.27
C ARG A 97 26.79 5.52 -1.07
N GLY A 98 26.78 4.98 0.14
CA GLY A 98 26.03 3.76 0.46
C GLY A 98 24.51 3.96 0.42
N SER A 99 24.03 5.15 0.80
CA SER A 99 22.61 5.46 0.72
C SER A 99 22.04 5.49 -0.68
N GLN A 100 22.83 5.86 -1.70
CA GLN A 100 22.37 5.81 -3.08
C GLN A 100 22.10 4.37 -3.52
N LEU A 101 22.96 3.42 -3.15
CA LEU A 101 22.77 2.00 -3.47
C LEU A 101 21.54 1.43 -2.74
N VAL A 102 21.42 1.69 -1.44
CA VAL A 102 20.27 1.22 -0.65
C VAL A 102 18.97 1.84 -1.14
N ASN A 103 18.98 3.13 -1.49
CA ASN A 103 17.81 3.81 -2.04
C ASN A 103 17.45 3.27 -3.43
N LEU A 104 18.44 2.92 -4.27
CA LEU A 104 18.19 2.26 -5.55
C LEU A 104 17.54 0.89 -5.33
N CYS A 105 18.06 0.08 -4.42
CA CYS A 105 17.47 -1.22 -4.07
C CYS A 105 16.03 -1.05 -3.55
N MET A 106 15.79 -0.07 -2.67
CA MET A 106 14.45 0.25 -2.20
C MET A 106 13.53 0.66 -3.35
N ALA A 107 13.98 1.56 -4.23
CA ALA A 107 13.22 1.98 -5.41
C ALA A 107 12.87 0.78 -6.30
N VAL A 108 13.83 -0.09 -6.60
CA VAL A 108 13.59 -1.31 -7.39
C VAL A 108 12.59 -2.24 -6.69
N SER A 109 12.70 -2.44 -5.38
CA SER A 109 11.75 -3.25 -4.61
C SER A 109 10.33 -2.66 -4.64
N LEU A 110 10.20 -1.34 -4.50
CA LEU A 110 8.94 -0.62 -4.58
C LEU A 110 8.34 -0.69 -5.99
N PHE A 111 9.16 -0.52 -7.03
CA PHE A 111 8.73 -0.68 -8.43
C PHE A 111 8.29 -2.13 -8.72
N GLY A 112 9.04 -3.12 -8.24
CA GLY A 112 8.69 -4.53 -8.38
C GLY A 112 7.36 -4.85 -7.68
N TRP A 113 7.20 -4.36 -6.45
CA TRP A 113 5.96 -4.53 -5.69
C TRP A 113 4.76 -3.81 -6.33
N PHE A 114 4.97 -2.62 -6.89
CA PHE A 114 3.97 -1.92 -7.69
C PHE A 114 3.56 -2.74 -8.91
N GLY A 115 4.52 -3.34 -9.61
CA GLY A 115 4.26 -4.23 -10.75
C GLY A 115 3.39 -5.43 -10.39
N VAL A 116 3.64 -6.07 -9.23
CA VAL A 116 2.80 -7.16 -8.73
C VAL A 116 1.36 -6.69 -8.50
N ASN A 117 1.18 -5.55 -7.81
CA ASN A 117 -0.16 -5.02 -7.54
C ASN A 117 -0.90 -4.63 -8.84
N ALA A 118 -0.19 -4.03 -9.80
CA ALA A 118 -0.75 -3.69 -11.11
C ALA A 118 -1.13 -4.93 -11.92
N SER A 119 -0.32 -6.00 -11.86
CA SER A 119 -0.63 -7.28 -12.50
C SER A 119 -1.86 -7.94 -11.90
N LEU A 120 -1.96 -7.99 -10.57
CA LEU A 120 -3.12 -8.55 -9.87
C LEU A 120 -4.39 -7.75 -10.20
N PHE A 121 -4.30 -6.42 -10.23
CA PHE A 121 -5.41 -5.56 -10.62
C PHE A 121 -5.83 -5.81 -12.07
N SER A 122 -4.87 -5.93 -12.98
CA SER A 122 -5.11 -6.20 -14.41
C SER A 122 -5.82 -7.53 -14.62
N GLN A 123 -5.36 -8.60 -13.95
CA GLN A 123 -5.98 -9.92 -14.01
C GLN A 123 -7.44 -9.87 -13.52
N ALA A 124 -7.67 -9.26 -12.36
CA ALA A 124 -9.03 -9.12 -11.81
C ALA A 124 -9.93 -8.27 -12.73
N ALA A 125 -9.41 -7.17 -13.29
CA ALA A 125 -10.15 -6.31 -14.19
C ALA A 125 -10.48 -7.00 -15.53
N ALA A 126 -9.53 -7.76 -16.08
CA ALA A 126 -9.70 -8.55 -17.29
C ALA A 126 -10.75 -9.64 -17.07
N GLU A 127 -10.69 -10.36 -15.95
CA GLU A 127 -11.64 -11.43 -15.61
C GLU A 127 -13.08 -10.88 -15.42
N LEU A 128 -13.22 -9.73 -14.75
CA LEU A 128 -14.50 -9.03 -14.63
C LEU A 128 -15.02 -8.57 -16.00
N TRP A 129 -14.14 -8.03 -16.84
CA TRP A 129 -14.52 -7.60 -18.19
C TRP A 129 -14.99 -8.77 -19.04
N THR A 130 -14.28 -9.89 -19.03
CA THR A 130 -14.66 -11.11 -19.77
C THR A 130 -15.98 -11.68 -19.26
N THR A 131 -16.22 -11.65 -17.94
CA THR A 131 -17.46 -12.14 -17.35
C THR A 131 -18.67 -11.27 -17.72
N LEU A 132 -18.49 -9.95 -17.85
CA LEU A 132 -19.56 -9.01 -18.16
C LEU A 132 -19.84 -8.85 -19.67
N THR A 133 -18.81 -8.93 -20.51
CA THR A 133 -18.92 -8.61 -21.95
C THR A 133 -18.70 -9.80 -22.86
N GLY A 134 -18.14 -10.92 -22.36
CA GLY A 134 -17.78 -12.09 -23.17
C GLY A 134 -16.63 -11.87 -24.16
N VAL A 135 -16.01 -10.68 -24.17
CA VAL A 135 -14.92 -10.34 -25.10
C VAL A 135 -13.58 -10.48 -24.41
N LEU A 136 -12.69 -11.29 -25.00
CA LEU A 136 -11.31 -11.46 -24.52
C LEU A 136 -10.47 -10.26 -24.97
N LEU A 137 -10.29 -9.29 -24.07
CA LEU A 137 -9.34 -8.20 -24.28
C LEU A 137 -7.94 -8.61 -23.77
N PRO A 138 -6.86 -8.13 -24.40
CA PRO A 138 -5.51 -8.44 -23.95
C PRO A 138 -5.21 -7.84 -22.56
N GLU A 139 -4.68 -8.66 -21.65
CA GLU A 139 -4.33 -8.24 -20.28
C GLU A 139 -3.37 -7.04 -20.25
N TRP A 140 -2.46 -6.91 -21.23
CA TRP A 140 -1.52 -5.80 -21.29
C TRP A 140 -2.21 -4.43 -21.35
N LEU A 141 -3.41 -4.35 -21.95
CA LEU A 141 -4.18 -3.12 -22.05
C LEU A 141 -4.68 -2.68 -20.67
N PHE A 142 -5.20 -3.62 -19.88
CA PHE A 142 -5.63 -3.37 -18.51
C PHE A 142 -4.45 -3.06 -17.59
N THR A 143 -3.29 -3.67 -17.80
CA THR A 143 -2.08 -3.38 -17.04
C THR A 143 -1.61 -1.94 -17.29
N VAL A 144 -1.60 -1.48 -18.54
CA VAL A 144 -1.20 -0.11 -18.88
C VAL A 144 -2.22 0.90 -18.36
N VAL A 145 -3.51 0.67 -18.60
CA VAL A 145 -4.58 1.59 -18.16
C VAL A 145 -4.65 1.63 -16.63
N GLY A 146 -4.62 0.48 -15.97
CA GLY A 146 -4.59 0.37 -14.51
C GLY A 146 -3.35 1.01 -13.90
N GLY A 147 -2.17 0.78 -14.48
CA GLY A 147 -0.92 1.40 -14.04
C GLY A 147 -0.94 2.92 -14.16
N VAL A 148 -1.45 3.46 -15.28
CA VAL A 148 -1.63 4.91 -15.48
C VAL A 148 -2.64 5.47 -14.48
N LEU A 149 -3.77 4.80 -14.27
CA LEU A 149 -4.78 5.21 -13.28
C LEU A 149 -4.19 5.22 -11.87
N MET A 150 -3.50 4.16 -11.45
CA MET A 150 -2.87 4.08 -10.13
C MET A 150 -1.79 5.17 -9.96
N THR A 151 -0.98 5.41 -10.98
CA THR A 151 0.07 6.45 -10.97
C THR A 151 -0.54 7.85 -10.90
N SER A 152 -1.59 8.12 -11.69
CA SER A 152 -2.34 9.38 -11.65
C SER A 152 -3.03 9.59 -10.31
N GLY A 153 -3.59 8.53 -9.71
CA GLY A 153 -4.22 8.57 -8.39
C GLY A 153 -3.21 8.87 -7.29
N ALA A 154 -1.99 8.36 -7.41
CA ALA A 154 -0.87 8.72 -6.54
C ALA A 154 -0.44 10.19 -6.75
N ALA A 155 -0.38 10.66 -8.00
CA ALA A 155 0.00 12.03 -8.34
C ALA A 155 -1.02 13.10 -7.89
N LEU A 156 -2.31 12.75 -7.80
CA LEU A 156 -3.38 13.63 -7.30
C LEU A 156 -3.38 13.82 -5.76
N GLY A 157 -2.39 13.27 -5.05
CA GLY A 157 -2.02 13.64 -3.68
C GLY A 157 -2.72 12.88 -2.54
N PHE A 158 -2.14 13.01 -1.33
CA PHE A 158 -2.50 12.33 -0.07
C PHE A 158 -3.99 12.45 0.36
N ARG A 159 -4.75 13.37 -0.24
CA ARG A 159 -6.18 13.60 0.07
C ARG A 159 -7.08 12.57 -0.62
N SER A 160 -6.76 12.20 -1.86
CA SER A 160 -7.45 11.14 -2.61
C SER A 160 -7.18 9.77 -2.02
N LEU A 161 -5.93 9.50 -1.59
CA LEU A 161 -5.56 8.25 -0.93
C LEU A 161 -6.32 8.05 0.40
N LYS A 162 -6.55 9.12 1.18
CA LYS A 162 -7.37 9.04 2.41
C LYS A 162 -8.82 8.69 2.12
N PHE A 163 -9.42 9.32 1.11
CA PHE A 163 -10.83 9.07 0.79
C PHE A 163 -11.02 7.67 0.21
N LEU A 164 -10.09 7.24 -0.67
CA LEU A 164 -10.06 5.88 -1.17
C LEU A 164 -9.90 4.88 -0.03
N SER A 165 -8.87 4.98 0.83
CA SER A 165 -8.67 4.02 1.91
C SER A 165 -9.84 3.95 2.91
N VAL A 166 -10.48 5.07 3.23
CA VAL A 166 -11.65 5.09 4.14
C VAL A 166 -12.87 4.40 3.53
N LEU A 167 -13.03 4.43 2.20
CA LEU A 167 -14.11 3.73 1.50
C LEU A 167 -13.75 2.29 1.13
N LEU A 168 -12.50 2.04 0.75
CA LEU A 168 -11.99 0.73 0.35
C LEU A 168 -11.96 -0.24 1.53
N VAL A 169 -11.48 0.18 2.69
CA VAL A 169 -11.42 -0.67 3.89
C VAL A 169 -12.77 -1.29 4.27
N PRO A 170 -13.88 -0.54 4.40
CA PRO A 170 -15.19 -1.15 4.70
C PRO A 170 -15.70 -2.01 3.54
N VAL A 171 -15.45 -1.64 2.28
CA VAL A 171 -15.82 -2.47 1.12
C VAL A 171 -15.06 -3.80 1.13
N GLN A 172 -13.75 -3.80 1.39
CA GLN A 172 -12.94 -5.01 1.52
C GLN A 172 -13.37 -5.88 2.70
N LEU A 173 -13.72 -5.27 3.83
CA LEU A 173 -14.31 -6.00 4.97
C LEU A 173 -15.63 -6.69 4.57
N LEU A 174 -16.50 -6.01 3.84
CA LEU A 174 -17.76 -6.58 3.36
C LEU A 174 -17.52 -7.75 2.39
N VAL A 175 -16.58 -7.60 1.45
CA VAL A 175 -16.21 -8.68 0.52
C VAL A 175 -15.65 -9.88 1.28
N LEU A 176 -14.79 -9.66 2.28
CA LEU A 176 -14.26 -10.72 3.14
C LEU A 176 -15.37 -11.45 3.91
N LEU A 177 -16.32 -10.71 4.50
CA LEU A 177 -17.47 -11.30 5.19
C LEU A 177 -18.37 -12.11 4.25
N TRP A 178 -18.54 -11.63 3.02
CA TRP A 178 -19.32 -12.33 2.00
C TRP A 178 -18.63 -13.62 1.54
N LEU A 179 -17.31 -13.57 1.28
CA LEU A 179 -16.51 -14.75 0.95
C LEU A 179 -16.50 -15.75 2.12
N ALA A 180 -16.32 -15.30 3.36
CA ALA A 180 -16.35 -16.17 4.53
C ALA A 180 -17.70 -16.89 4.68
N LYS A 181 -18.81 -16.20 4.38
CA LYS A 181 -20.15 -16.81 4.38
C LYS A 181 -20.29 -17.90 3.31
N ILE A 182 -19.79 -17.66 2.10
CA ILE A 182 -19.82 -18.66 1.01
C ILE A 182 -19.00 -19.88 1.36
N THR A 183 -17.80 -19.71 1.90
CA THR A 183 -16.93 -20.86 2.26
C THR A 183 -17.50 -21.70 3.41
N LEU A 184 -18.32 -21.11 4.29
CA LEU A 184 -18.99 -21.82 5.40
C LEU A 184 -20.35 -22.45 5.02
N THR A 185 -20.86 -22.22 3.81
CA THR A 185 -22.15 -22.77 3.32
C THR A 185 -21.90 -23.88 2.30
#